data_AF-A0A1G7XM26-F1
#
_entry.id   AF-A0A1G7XM26-F1
#
_cell.length_a   1.000
_cell.length_b   1.000
_cell.length_c   1.000
_cell.angle_alpha   90.00
_cell.angle_beta   90.00
_cell.angle_gamma   90.00
#
_symmetry.space_group_name_H-M   'P 1'
#
loop_
_entity.id
_entity.type
_entity.pdbx_description
1 polymer ?
#
loop_
_entity_poly.entity_id
_entity_poly.type
_entity_poly.pdbx_seq_one_letter_code
_entity_poly.pdbx_strand_id
1 'polypeptide(L)'
;MDTYLDLLKLILPELLITHFDLVRNTKNGEVIHLYFEERKTPPTEQISRVLTAHGFHKEITIQDFPLRGNTVYLHLKRRRWLDKTTKEIV
;
A
#
# COMPACT_ATOMS: atom_id res chain seq x y z
N MET A 1 -8.72 -11.42 15.23
CA MET A 1 -8.13 -10.22 14.59
C MET A 1 -8.52 -10.15 13.10
N ASP A 2 -9.14 -11.23 12.61
CA ASP A 2 -9.42 -11.57 11.22
C ASP A 2 -10.67 -10.87 10.69
N THR A 3 -11.68 -10.68 11.55
CA THR A 3 -12.95 -10.02 11.20
C THR A 3 -12.76 -8.57 10.72
N TYR A 4 -11.73 -7.87 11.21
CA TYR A 4 -11.41 -6.51 10.75
C TYR A 4 -10.83 -6.51 9.33
N LEU A 5 -9.97 -7.48 9.02
CA LEU A 5 -9.41 -7.66 7.69
C LEU A 5 -10.50 -8.08 6.70
N ASP A 6 -11.42 -8.96 7.10
CA ASP A 6 -12.59 -9.32 6.29
C ASP A 6 -13.47 -8.10 5.98
N LEU A 7 -13.70 -7.22 6.97
CA LEU A 7 -14.46 -6.00 6.74
C LEU A 7 -13.74 -5.01 5.81
N LEU A 8 -12.41 -4.93 5.90
CA LEU A 8 -11.62 -4.12 4.97
C LEU A 8 -11.64 -4.67 3.54
N LYS A 9 -11.63 -6.00 3.35
CA LYS A 9 -11.75 -6.64 2.03
C LYS A 9 -13.08 -6.38 1.33
N LEU A 10 -14.14 -6.11 2.09
CA LEU A 10 -15.45 -5.72 1.54
C LEU A 10 -15.46 -4.29 0.99
N ILE A 11 -14.54 -3.45 1.46
CA ILE A 11 -14.51 -2.02 1.16
C ILE A 11 -13.40 -1.69 0.16
N LEU A 12 -12.25 -2.34 0.32
CA LEU A 12 -11.04 -2.06 -0.43
C LEU A 12 -10.68 -3.23 -1.34
N PRO A 13 -10.06 -2.96 -2.50
CA PRO A 13 -9.51 -3.99 -3.36
C PRO A 13 -8.59 -4.96 -2.61
N GLU A 14 -8.73 -6.26 -2.87
CA GLU A 14 -7.92 -7.32 -2.24
C GLU A 14 -6.41 -7.09 -2.41
N LEU A 15 -6.01 -6.50 -3.54
CA LEU A 15 -4.63 -6.09 -3.82
C LEU A 15 -4.05 -5.20 -2.70
N LEU A 16 -4.81 -4.22 -2.21
CA LEU A 16 -4.35 -3.31 -1.16
C LEU A 16 -4.20 -4.03 0.17
N ILE A 17 -5.15 -4.91 0.51
CA ILE A 17 -5.12 -5.67 1.76
C ILE A 17 -3.97 -6.68 1.80
N THR A 18 -3.61 -7.22 0.63
CA THR A 18 -2.61 -8.27 0.49
C THR A 18 -1.19 -7.71 0.44
N HIS A 19 -0.98 -6.64 -0.34
CA HIS A 19 0.35 -6.09 -0.62
C HIS A 19 0.71 -4.85 0.19
N PHE A 20 -0.25 -4.17 0.80
CA PHE A 20 -0.01 -2.92 1.53
C PHE A 20 -0.47 -3.02 2.98
N ASP A 21 0.22 -2.29 3.84
CA ASP A 21 -0.19 -2.05 5.22
C ASP A 21 -0.77 -0.64 5.34
N LEU A 22 -1.93 -0.52 5.97
CA LEU A 22 -2.52 0.76 6.34
C LEU A 22 -1.73 1.34 7.51
N VAL A 23 -0.88 2.33 7.25
CA VAL A 23 0.00 2.95 8.25
C VAL A 23 -0.65 4.13 8.97
N ARG A 24 -1.59 4.81 8.30
CA ARG A 24 -2.29 5.98 8.86
C ARG A 24 -3.63 6.16 8.19
N ASN A 25 -4.58 6.71 8.94
CA ASN A 25 -5.82 7.26 8.39
C ASN A 25 -6.07 8.63 9.03
N THR A 26 -6.66 9.55 8.27
CA THR A 26 -7.09 10.86 8.76
C THR A 26 -8.41 11.24 8.14
N LYS A 27 -9.31 11.81 8.94
CA LYS A 27 -10.59 12.34 8.46
C LYS A 27 -10.64 13.85 8.68
N ASN A 28 -10.80 14.61 7.60
CA ASN A 28 -10.93 16.06 7.61
C ASN A 28 -12.30 16.42 7.02
N GLY A 29 -13.28 16.72 7.87
CA GLY A 29 -14.64 16.98 7.43
C GLY A 29 -15.23 15.77 6.70
N GLU A 30 -15.62 15.99 5.45
CA GLU A 30 -16.18 14.97 4.54
C GLU A 30 -15.12 14.27 3.69
N VAL A 31 -13.84 14.42 4.02
CA VAL A 31 -12.74 13.79 3.28
C VAL A 31 -11.99 12.81 4.18
N ILE A 32 -11.79 11.59 3.70
CA ILE A 32 -11.04 10.53 4.35
C ILE A 32 -9.76 10.31 3.55
N HIS A 33 -8.62 10.39 4.22
CA HIS A 33 -7.32 10.03 3.66
C HIS A 33 -6.82 8.75 4.34
N LEU A 34 -6.48 7.75 3.53
CA LEU A 34 -5.92 6.48 3.96
C LEU A 34 -4.51 6.35 3.39
N TYR A 35 -3.53 6.09 4.26
CA TYR A 35 -2.12 5.99 3.89
C TYR A 35 -1.67 4.54 3.98
N PHE A 36 -1.15 4.05 2.86
CA PHE A 36 -0.72 2.68 2.65
C PHE A 36 0.77 2.63 2.32
N GLU A 37 1.49 1.72 2.95
CA GLU A 37 2.89 1.40 2.61
C GLU A 37 2.97 -0.04 2.13
N GLU A 38 3.66 -0.26 1.01
CA GLU A 38 3.86 -1.60 0.47
C GLU A 38 4.65 -2.47 1.45
N ARG A 39 4.24 -3.73 1.59
CA ARG A 39 4.86 -4.71 2.50
C ARG A 39 6.28 -5.05 2.08
N LYS A 40 7.08 -5.53 3.03
CA LYS A 40 8.46 -6.02 2.79
C LYS A 40 8.50 -7.42 2.18
N THR A 41 7.36 -8.01 1.81
CA THR A 41 7.31 -9.32 1.19
C THR A 41 7.73 -9.19 -0.28
N PRO A 42 8.89 -9.73 -0.69
CA PRO A 42 9.27 -9.74 -2.10
C PRO A 42 8.25 -10.56 -2.89
N PRO A 43 7.89 -10.15 -4.12
CA PRO A 43 7.06 -10.99 -4.98
C PRO A 43 7.74 -12.35 -5.17
N THR A 44 6.96 -13.42 -5.12
CA THR A 44 7.42 -14.83 -5.11
C THR A 44 8.33 -15.15 -6.30
N GLU A 45 8.20 -14.42 -7.41
CA GLU A 45 9.03 -14.52 -8.62
C GLU A 45 10.46 -13.97 -8.47
N GLN A 46 10.76 -13.22 -7.41
CA GLN A 46 12.07 -12.58 -7.17
C GLN A 46 12.75 -13.04 -5.87
N ILE A 47 12.33 -14.19 -5.31
CA ILE A 47 13.00 -14.81 -4.15
C ILE A 47 14.47 -15.18 -4.46
N SER A 48 14.80 -15.40 -5.74
CA SER A 48 16.17 -15.71 -6.19
C SER A 48 17.10 -14.49 -6.27
N ARG A 49 16.62 -13.26 -6.05
CA ARG A 49 17.44 -12.05 -6.10
C ARG A 49 17.54 -11.43 -4.71
N VAL A 50 18.75 -11.05 -4.30
CA VAL A 50 18.98 -10.41 -3.00
C VAL A 50 18.51 -8.96 -3.08
N LEU A 51 17.20 -8.74 -2.96
CA LEU A 51 16.59 -7.42 -2.96
C LEU A 51 16.71 -6.80 -1.56
N THR A 52 17.31 -5.61 -1.49
CA THR A 52 17.36 -4.82 -0.24
C THR A 52 16.37 -3.67 -0.34
N ALA A 53 15.51 -3.52 0.68
CA ALA A 53 14.59 -2.39 0.75
C ALA A 53 15.40 -1.07 0.82
N HIS A 54 15.31 -0.26 -0.22
CA HIS A 54 16.04 1.00 -0.37
C HIS A 54 15.06 2.20 -0.34
N GLY A 55 14.25 2.25 0.70
CA GLY A 55 13.25 3.30 0.92
C GLY A 55 11.97 3.11 0.08
N PHE A 56 11.31 4.22 -0.22
CA PHE A 56 10.02 4.26 -0.93
C PHE A 56 10.09 5.18 -2.15
N HIS A 57 9.27 4.88 -3.16
CA HIS A 57 9.00 5.80 -4.26
C HIS A 57 8.17 7.01 -3.76
N LYS A 58 8.00 8.01 -4.63
CA LYS A 58 7.10 9.12 -4.35
C LYS A 58 5.69 8.57 -4.09
N GLU A 59 5.04 9.14 -3.09
CA GLU A 59 3.65 8.81 -2.76
C GLU A 59 2.75 9.11 -3.96
N ILE A 60 1.88 8.16 -4.29
CA ILE A 60 0.82 8.37 -5.27
C ILE A 60 -0.50 8.55 -4.52
N THR A 61 -1.33 9.48 -4.97
CA THR A 61 -2.66 9.69 -4.40
C THR A 61 -3.69 9.31 -5.44
N ILE A 62 -4.61 8.42 -5.07
CA ILE A 62 -5.71 7.96 -5.91
C ILE A 62 -7.01 8.34 -5.21
N GLN A 63 -7.95 8.90 -5.96
CA GLN A 63 -9.31 9.09 -5.45
C GLN A 63 -10.08 7.80 -5.63
N ASP A 64 -10.75 7.36 -4.56
CA ASP A 64 -11.57 6.15 -4.54
C ASP A 64 -13.06 6.51 -4.38
N PHE A 65 -13.91 5.50 -4.47
CA PHE A 65 -15.35 5.66 -4.31
C PHE A 65 -15.69 6.30 -2.96
N PRO A 66 -16.67 7.22 -2.94
CA PRO A 66 -17.05 7.90 -1.70
C PRO A 66 -17.63 6.90 -0.70
N LEU A 67 -17.08 6.89 0.50
CA LEU A 67 -17.50 6.00 1.57
C LEU A 67 -18.45 6.72 2.51
N ARG A 68 -19.73 6.33 2.47
CA ARG A 68 -20.80 6.92 3.31
C ARG A 68 -20.89 8.45 3.15
N GLY A 69 -20.83 8.92 1.91
CA GLY A 69 -20.86 10.35 1.58
C GLY A 69 -19.54 11.09 1.77
N ASN A 70 -18.49 10.42 2.30
CA ASN A 70 -17.16 11.03 2.43
C ASN A 70 -16.32 10.73 1.19
N THR A 71 -15.63 11.72 0.65
CA THR A 71 -14.64 11.53 -0.42
C THR A 71 -13.44 10.78 0.14
N VAL A 72 -12.98 9.71 -0.54
CA VAL A 72 -11.86 8.89 -0.08
C VAL A 72 -10.64 9.11 -0.97
N TYR A 73 -9.50 9.35 -0.34
CA TYR A 73 -8.19 9.41 -0.98
C TYR A 73 -7.28 8.31 -0.42
N LEU A 74 -6.72 7.51 -1.31
CA LEU A 74 -5.74 6.48 -1.01
C LEU A 74 -4.35 7.03 -1.35
N HIS A 75 -3.52 7.18 -0.34
CA HIS A 75 -2.12 7.57 -0.45
C HIS A 75 -1.27 6.31 -0.40
N LEU A 76 -0.64 5.93 -1.51
CA LEU A 76 0.15 4.70 -1.60
C LEU A 76 1.63 5.02 -1.74
N LYS A 77 2.45 4.36 -0.93
CA LYS A 77 3.91 4.36 -1.05
C LYS A 77 4.40 2.97 -1.41
N ARG A 78 4.99 2.87 -2.60
CA ARG A 78 5.63 1.64 -3.09
C ARG A 78 7.07 1.56 -2.62
N ARG A 79 7.57 0.37 -2.29
CA ARG A 79 8.97 0.17 -1.92
C ARG A 79 9.85 0.27 -3.15
N ARG A 80 11.04 0.84 -2.94
CA ARG A 80 12.15 0.74 -3.87
C ARG A 80 12.97 -0.47 -3.48
N TRP A 81 13.16 -1.39 -4.40
CA TRP A 81 13.96 -2.58 -4.21
C TRP A 81 15.29 -2.37 -4.94
N LEU A 82 16.39 -2.48 -4.19
CA LEU A 82 17.71 -2.49 -4.82
C LEU A 82 18.11 -3.94 -5.07
N ASP A 83 18.26 -4.30 -6.34
CA ASP A 83 18.78 -5.59 -6.75
C ASP A 83 20.29 -5.62 -6.50
N LYS A 84 20.77 -6.42 -5.53
CA LYS A 84 22.22 -6.47 -5.24
C LYS A 84 23.05 -7.04 -6.40
N THR A 85 22.43 -7.77 -7.33
CA THR A 85 23.14 -8.41 -8.45
C THR A 85 23.36 -7.42 -9.59
N THR A 86 22.36 -6.59 -9.91
CA THR A 86 22.46 -5.60 -11.00
C THR A 86 22.75 -4.18 -10.51
N LYS A 87 22.65 -3.93 -9.20
CA LYS A 87 22.67 -2.60 -8.56
C LYS A 87 21.57 -1.66 -9.07
N GLU A 88 20.54 -2.18 -9.72
CA GLU A 88 19.43 -1.39 -10.23
C GLU A 88 18.35 -1.22 -9.16
N ILE A 89 17.63 -0.10 -9.26
CA ILE A 89 16.52 0.24 -8.37
C ILE A 89 15.23 -0.11 -9.11
N VAL A 90 14.48 -1.04 -8.54
CA VAL A 90 13.22 -1.59 -9.07
C VAL A 90 12.05 -1.19 -8.19
#